data_AF-A0A923DMC0-F1
#
_entry.id   AF-A0A923DMC0-F1
#
_cell.length_a   1.000
_cell.length_b   1.000
_cell.length_c   1.000
_cell.angle_alpha   90.00
_cell.angle_beta   90.00
_cell.angle_gamma   90.00
#
_symmetry.space_group_name_H-M   'P 1'
#
loop_
_entity.id
_entity.type
_entity.pdbx_description
1 polymer ?
#
loop_
_entity_poly.entity_id
_entity_poly.type
_entity_poly.pdbx_seq_one_letter_code
_entity_poly.pdbx_strand_id
1 'polypeptide(L)'
;VSGGDFPEAAGPLGSPFPFDAALHAACVWGQRYRNIVAFPVGFESRRIILPTSAGQTYLCRVFPLPEEGAVLRFNVWLFDDDHRPAEILLGLRMRDISGGRLKPPAWVRKGA
;
A
#
# COMPACT_ATOMS: atom_id res chain seq x y z
N VAL A 1 6.20 -2.16 8.06
CA VAL A 1 4.87 -2.82 8.11
C VAL A 1 5.06 -4.21 8.70
N SER A 2 4.15 -4.66 9.55
CA SER A 2 4.28 -5.95 10.26
C SER A 2 3.71 -7.10 9.42
N GLY A 3 4.36 -8.27 9.51
CA GLY A 3 3.88 -9.57 9.04
C GLY A 3 2.70 -10.12 9.83
N GLY A 4 2.33 -9.47 10.95
CA GLY A 4 1.32 -9.97 11.88
C GLY A 4 1.78 -11.22 12.63
N ASP A 5 0.95 -11.71 13.55
CA ASP A 5 1.29 -12.86 14.41
C ASP A 5 0.46 -14.11 14.07
N PHE A 6 -0.43 -14.00 13.09
CA PHE A 6 -1.23 -15.13 12.62
C PHE A 6 -0.41 -16.01 11.67
N PRO A 7 -0.57 -17.34 11.75
CA PRO A 7 0.08 -18.25 10.80
C PRO A 7 -0.21 -17.85 9.36
N GLU A 8 0.85 -17.82 8.55
CA GLU A 8 0.72 -17.59 7.12
C GLU A 8 -0.08 -18.72 6.45
N ALA A 9 -0.90 -18.35 5.46
CA ALA A 9 -1.64 -19.33 4.70
C ALA A 9 -0.69 -20.19 3.86
N ALA A 10 -1.01 -21.48 3.71
CA ALA A 10 -0.24 -22.35 2.82
C ALA A 10 -0.29 -21.81 1.38
N GLY A 11 0.87 -21.68 0.75
CA GLY A 11 1.00 -21.27 -0.64
C GLY A 11 2.04 -20.17 -0.88
N PRO A 12 2.10 -19.62 -2.10
CA PRO A 12 3.20 -18.77 -2.52
C PRO A 12 3.07 -17.31 -2.07
N LEU A 13 1.97 -16.94 -1.38
CA LEU A 13 1.65 -15.53 -1.10
C LEU A 13 2.28 -15.00 0.19
N GLY A 14 2.61 -15.88 1.14
CA GLY A 14 3.07 -15.49 2.46
C GLY A 14 1.99 -14.79 3.29
N SER A 15 2.40 -14.04 4.29
CA SER A 15 1.52 -13.24 5.14
C SER A 15 0.76 -12.17 4.34
N PRO A 16 -0.55 -11.99 4.57
CA PRO A 16 -1.33 -10.95 3.89
C PRO A 16 -1.12 -9.56 4.51
N PHE A 17 -0.63 -9.47 5.75
CA PHE A 17 -0.59 -8.22 6.52
C PHE A 17 0.34 -7.16 5.92
N PRO A 18 1.56 -7.49 5.45
CA PRO A 18 2.44 -6.49 4.84
C PRO A 18 1.84 -5.88 3.58
N PHE A 19 1.19 -6.70 2.74
CA PHE A 19 0.54 -6.24 1.52
C PHE A 19 -0.62 -5.28 1.83
N ASP A 20 -1.51 -5.67 2.75
CA ASP A 20 -2.64 -4.83 3.17
C ASP A 20 -2.17 -3.49 3.78
N ALA A 21 -1.19 -3.54 4.69
CA ALA A 21 -0.60 -2.34 5.29
C ALA A 21 0.03 -1.40 4.23
N ALA A 22 0.59 -1.96 3.16
CA ALA A 22 1.15 -1.19 2.05
C ALA A 22 0.05 -0.47 1.24
N LEU A 23 -1.11 -1.11 1.04
CA LEU A 23 -2.30 -0.47 0.45
C LEU A 23 -2.83 0.65 1.35
N HIS A 24 -2.88 0.43 2.67
CA HIS A 24 -3.24 1.45 3.64
C HIS A 24 -2.28 2.65 3.63
N ALA A 25 -0.97 2.42 3.45
CA ALA A 25 -0.01 3.50 3.30
C ALA A 25 -0.30 4.36 2.05
N ALA A 26 -0.71 3.74 0.93
CA ALA A 26 -1.18 4.48 -0.25
C ALA A 26 -2.47 5.26 0.01
N CYS A 27 -3.41 4.71 0.79
CA CYS A 27 -4.60 5.44 1.24
C CYS A 27 -4.20 6.70 2.03
N VAL A 28 -3.31 6.55 3.02
CA VAL A 28 -2.82 7.68 3.84
C VAL A 28 -2.14 8.73 2.99
N TRP A 29 -1.34 8.33 1.99
CA TRP A 29 -0.75 9.27 1.03
C TRP A 29 -1.84 10.08 0.29
N GLY A 30 -2.89 9.43 -0.21
CA GLY A 30 -4.00 10.11 -0.89
C GLY A 30 -4.75 11.08 0.01
N GLN A 31 -4.99 10.69 1.26
CA GLN A 31 -5.63 11.55 2.26
C GLN A 31 -4.76 12.78 2.55
N ARG A 32 -3.46 12.54 2.72
CA ARG A 32 -2.46 13.55 3.07
C ARG A 32 -2.24 14.58 1.98
N TYR A 33 -1.90 14.13 0.77
CA TYR A 33 -1.38 15.00 -0.29
C TYR A 33 -2.43 15.37 -1.33
N ARG A 34 -3.56 14.66 -1.38
CA ARG A 34 -4.64 14.91 -2.35
C ARG A 34 -6.00 15.23 -1.71
N ASN A 35 -6.13 15.15 -0.38
CA ASN A 35 -7.39 15.38 0.32
C ASN A 35 -8.54 14.46 -0.16
N ILE A 36 -8.19 13.22 -0.51
CA ILE A 36 -9.13 12.22 -1.02
C ILE A 36 -9.06 10.96 -0.14
N VAL A 37 -10.23 10.39 0.20
CA VAL A 37 -10.32 9.03 0.74
C VAL A 37 -10.47 8.07 -0.45
N ALA A 38 -9.34 7.55 -0.93
CA ALA A 38 -9.29 6.63 -2.06
C ALA A 38 -9.03 5.19 -1.60
N PHE A 39 -9.61 4.23 -2.33
CA PHE A 39 -9.45 2.79 -2.07
C PHE A 39 -8.81 2.09 -3.27
N PRO A 40 -8.10 0.98 -3.06
CA PRO A 40 -7.55 0.16 -4.15
C PRO A 40 -8.67 -0.34 -5.08
N VAL A 41 -8.53 -0.10 -6.38
CA VAL A 41 -9.46 -0.59 -7.42
C VAL A 41 -8.80 -1.51 -8.43
N GLY A 42 -7.51 -1.79 -8.24
CA GLY A 42 -6.74 -2.72 -9.05
C GLY A 42 -5.27 -2.34 -9.12
N PHE A 43 -4.46 -3.21 -9.69
CA PHE A 43 -3.04 -2.98 -9.95
C PHE A 43 -2.66 -3.59 -11.30
N GLU A 44 -1.48 -3.29 -11.80
CA GLU A 44 -0.96 -3.87 -13.04
C GLU A 44 -0.33 -5.23 -12.79
N SER A 45 0.56 -5.31 -11.81
CA SER A 45 1.18 -6.58 -11.42
C SER A 45 1.59 -6.60 -9.96
N ARG A 46 1.58 -7.80 -9.37
CA ARG A 46 2.12 -8.12 -8.04
C ARG A 46 3.17 -9.21 -8.23
N ARG A 47 4.37 -8.98 -7.73
CA ARG A 47 5.51 -9.91 -7.80
C ARG A 47 5.96 -10.24 -6.39
N ILE A 48 5.87 -11.52 -6.04
CA ILE A 48 6.37 -12.05 -4.77
C ILE A 48 7.73 -12.69 -5.07
N ILE A 49 8.78 -12.08 -4.55
CA ILE A 49 10.18 -12.53 -4.72
C ILE A 49 10.54 -13.45 -3.56
N LEU A 50 10.19 -13.01 -2.35
CA LEU A 50 10.25 -13.78 -1.11
C LEU A 50 8.89 -13.63 -0.42
N PRO A 51 8.14 -14.73 -0.19
CA PRO A 51 6.91 -14.68 0.58
C PRO A 51 7.16 -14.01 1.93
N THR A 52 6.30 -13.06 2.30
CA THR A 52 6.40 -12.42 3.61
C THR A 52 5.97 -13.39 4.70
N SER A 53 6.42 -13.18 5.94
CA SER A 53 6.18 -14.10 7.05
C SER A 53 5.63 -13.42 8.29
N ALA A 54 4.86 -14.20 9.06
CA ALA A 54 4.43 -13.79 10.39
C ALA A 54 5.63 -13.54 11.32
N GLY A 55 5.48 -12.58 12.23
CA GLY A 55 6.52 -12.15 13.18
C GLY A 55 7.64 -11.28 12.57
N GLN A 56 7.68 -11.11 11.25
CA GLN A 56 8.68 -10.29 10.57
C GLN A 56 8.19 -8.87 10.34
N THR A 57 9.12 -7.93 10.15
CA THR A 57 8.81 -6.55 9.76
C THR A 57 9.44 -6.25 8.40
N TYR A 58 8.74 -5.44 7.60
CA TYR A 58 9.19 -5.07 6.27
C TYR A 58 9.25 -3.55 6.13
N LEU A 59 10.27 -3.05 5.45
CA LEU A 59 10.28 -1.65 5.03
C LEU A 59 9.33 -1.49 3.84
N CYS A 60 8.34 -0.61 3.97
CA CYS A 60 7.40 -0.31 2.89
C CYS A 60 7.70 1.05 2.27
N ARG A 61 7.84 1.11 0.94
CA ARG A 61 7.93 2.36 0.18
C ARG A 61 6.80 2.46 -0.82
N VAL A 62 6.05 3.57 -0.73
CA VAL A 62 4.97 3.92 -1.66
C VAL A 62 5.47 5.06 -2.55
N PHE A 63 5.54 4.81 -3.85
CA PHE A 63 6.00 5.75 -4.86
C PHE A 63 4.80 6.27 -5.65
N PRO A 64 4.36 7.53 -5.45
CA PRO A 64 3.33 8.11 -6.29
C PRO A 64 3.82 8.24 -7.73
N LEU A 65 2.98 7.85 -8.69
CA LEU A 65 3.27 8.00 -10.11
C LEU A 65 2.68 9.30 -10.65
N PRO A 66 3.32 9.92 -11.65
CA PRO A 66 2.78 11.09 -12.33
C PRO A 66 1.57 10.68 -13.16
N GLU A 67 0.38 11.11 -12.75
CA GLU A 67 -0.82 11.15 -13.58
C GLU A 67 -1.89 11.96 -12.85
N GLU A 68 -2.43 12.98 -13.53
CA GLU A 68 -3.38 13.93 -12.96
C GLU A 68 -4.80 13.60 -13.43
N GLY A 69 -5.66 13.28 -12.47
CA GLY A 69 -7.05 12.94 -12.72
C GLY A 69 -7.73 12.37 -11.48
N ALA A 70 -8.84 11.65 -11.68
CA ALA A 70 -9.64 11.07 -10.60
C ALA A 70 -9.06 9.77 -10.01
N VAL A 71 -7.97 9.23 -10.56
CA VAL A 71 -7.34 7.98 -10.14
C VAL A 71 -5.92 8.27 -9.67
N LEU A 72 -5.61 7.92 -8.43
CA LEU A 72 -4.24 8.00 -7.92
C LEU A 72 -3.50 6.72 -8.30
N ARG A 73 -2.23 6.85 -8.70
CA ARG A 73 -1.39 5.71 -9.10
C ARG A 73 -0.13 5.61 -8.27
N PHE A 74 0.27 4.38 -7.95
CA PHE A 74 1.45 4.10 -7.15
C PHE A 74 2.20 2.86 -7.64
N ASN A 75 3.52 2.86 -7.42
CA ASN A 75 4.28 1.63 -7.24
C ASN A 75 4.56 1.44 -5.76
N VAL A 76 4.58 0.20 -5.27
CA VAL A 76 4.79 -0.12 -3.86
C VAL A 76 5.79 -1.25 -3.73
N TRP A 77 6.78 -1.07 -2.86
CA TRP A 77 7.86 -2.03 -2.66
C TRP A 77 7.94 -2.38 -1.18
N LEU A 78 8.02 -3.67 -0.89
CA LEU A 78 8.33 -4.22 0.43
C LEU A 78 9.76 -4.76 0.40
N PHE A 79 10.57 -4.35 1.36
CA PHE A 79 11.92 -4.85 1.56
C PHE A 79 12.00 -5.65 2.86
N ASP A 80 12.74 -6.75 2.83
CA ASP A 80 13.11 -7.53 4.02
C ASP A 80 14.15 -6.80 4.88
N ASP A 81 14.58 -7.44 5.97
CA ASP A 81 15.56 -6.89 6.91
C ASP A 81 16.94 -6.65 6.27
N ASP A 82 17.29 -7.45 5.25
CA ASP A 82 18.50 -7.28 4.44
C ASP A 82 18.37 -6.18 3.37
N HIS A 83 17.26 -5.42 3.39
CA HIS A 83 16.91 -4.39 2.41
C HIS A 83 16.78 -4.92 0.98
N ARG A 84 16.52 -6.23 0.81
CA ARG A 84 16.25 -6.84 -0.48
C ARG A 84 14.74 -6.79 -0.75
N PRO A 85 14.31 -6.57 -2.01
CA PRO A 85 12.89 -6.59 -2.33
C PRO A 85 12.26 -7.96 -2.04
N ALA A 86 11.29 -8.01 -1.13
CA ALA A 86 10.49 -9.18 -0.83
C ALA A 86 9.24 -9.23 -1.73
N GLU A 87 8.58 -8.09 -1.91
CA GLU A 87 7.39 -7.97 -2.75
C GLU A 87 7.36 -6.64 -3.50
N ILE A 88 6.87 -6.66 -4.75
CA ILE A 88 6.73 -5.48 -5.59
C ILE A 88 5.31 -5.45 -6.18
N LEU A 89 4.62 -4.32 -5.99
CA LEU A 89 3.33 -4.00 -6.59
C LEU A 89 3.50 -2.84 -7.56
N LEU A 90 3.13 -3.04 -8.82
CA LEU A 90 3.23 -2.03 -9.86
C LEU A 90 1.85 -1.54 -10.29
N GLY A 91 1.76 -0.24 -10.58
CA GLY A 91 0.58 0.38 -11.15
C GLY A 91 -0.67 0.22 -10.29
N LEU A 92 -0.52 0.25 -8.95
CA LEU A 92 -1.65 0.31 -8.01
C LEU A 92 -2.52 1.51 -8.37
N ARG A 93 -3.82 1.30 -8.54
CA ARG A 93 -4.82 2.31 -8.86
C ARG A 93 -5.73 2.49 -7.65
N MET A 94 -5.91 3.74 -7.24
CA MET A 94 -6.79 4.13 -6.14
C MET A 94 -7.86 5.11 -6.63
N ARG A 95 -9.11 4.94 -6.19
CA ARG A 95 -10.22 5.82 -6.56
C ARG A 95 -11.08 6.16 -5.34
N ASP A 96 -11.66 7.36 -5.34
CA ASP A 96 -12.77 7.70 -4.45
C ASP A 96 -14.05 6.98 -4.92
N ILE A 97 -14.50 6.01 -4.14
CA ILE A 97 -15.75 5.26 -4.38
C ILE A 97 -16.96 5.91 -3.69
N SER A 98 -16.73 6.90 -2.84
CA SER A 98 -17.77 7.61 -2.09
C SER A 98 -18.40 8.76 -2.88
N GLY A 99 -17.77 9.20 -3.97
CA GLY A 99 -18.17 10.38 -4.74
C GLY A 99 -17.92 11.68 -3.96
N GLY A 100 -16.86 11.75 -3.17
CA GLY A 100 -16.48 12.92 -2.39
C GLY A 100 -17.19 13.08 -1.05
N ARG A 101 -18.13 12.19 -0.71
CA ARG A 101 -18.86 12.21 0.59
C ARG A 101 -17.93 11.93 1.76
N LEU A 102 -16.96 11.05 1.57
CA LEU A 102 -15.91 10.80 2.56
C LEU A 102 -14.76 11.79 2.35
N LYS A 103 -14.45 12.56 3.39
CA LYS A 103 -13.29 13.45 3.42
C LYS A 103 -12.34 13.02 4.52
N PRO A 104 -11.02 13.10 4.28
CA PRO A 104 -10.07 12.82 5.32
C PRO A 104 -10.15 13.89 6.43
N PRO A 105 -9.82 13.54 7.68
CA PRO A 105 -9.85 14.51 8.77
C PRO A 105 -8.80 15.60 8.56
N ALA A 106 -9.12 16.85 8.91
CA ALA A 106 -8.28 18.01 8.56
C ALA A 106 -6.85 17.94 9.12
N TRP A 107 -6.63 17.24 10.23
CA TRP A 107 -5.30 17.09 10.85
C TRP A 107 -4.35 16.30 9.96
N VAL A 108 -4.84 15.34 9.15
CA VAL A 108 -3.96 14.50 8.32
C VAL A 108 -3.22 15.31 7.27
N ARG A 109 -3.68 16.54 6.97
CA ARG A 109 -3.05 17.48 6.02
C ARG A 109 -2.07 18.47 6.66
N LYS A 110 -1.86 18.42 7.98
CA LYS A 110 -0.89 19.28 8.71
C LYS A 110 0.45 18.56 8.99
N GLY A 111 1.60 19.23 8.87
CA GLY A 111 2.95 18.65 9.14
C GLY A 111 3.87 18.60 7.90
N ALA A 112 5.15 18.25 8.08
CA ALA A 112 6.11 17.93 7.02
C ALA A 112 6.99 16.79 7.53
#